data_AF-A0A1V6IYA1-F1
#
_entry.id   AF-A0A1V6IYA1-F1
#
_cell.length_a   1.000
_cell.length_b   1.000
_cell.length_c   1.000
_cell.angle_alpha   90.00
_cell.angle_beta   90.00
_cell.angle_gamma   90.00
#
_symmetry.space_group_name_H-M   'P 1'
#
loop_
_entity.id
_entity.type
_entity.pdbx_description
1 polymer ?
#
loop_
_entity_poly.entity_id
_entity_poly.type
_entity_poly.pdbx_seq_one_letter_code
_entity_poly.pdbx_strand_id
1 'polypeptide(L)'
;MLALLFNVSLKDANAPFRLMKAERLRLYLPLIPDNFFIPNVLLSAMLTREGEKILWQEISFNPRNAGQSSIALFRFGGLGIKLIIQLYKLRHLKRST
;
A
#
# COMPACT_ATOMS: atom_id res chain seq x y z
N MET A 1 0.96 -2.28 12.24
CA MET A 1 0.09 -1.12 11.94
C MET A 1 -1.12 -1.49 11.10
N LEU A 2 -0.98 -2.02 9.87
CA LEU A 2 -2.14 -2.29 9.00
C LEU A 2 -3.15 -3.27 9.61
N ALA A 3 -2.67 -4.30 10.31
CA ALA A 3 -3.52 -5.20 11.10
C ALA A 3 -4.38 -4.46 12.13
N LEU A 4 -3.86 -3.40 12.75
CA LEU A 4 -4.60 -2.62 13.76
C LEU A 4 -5.59 -1.64 13.12
N LEU A 5 -5.18 -1.00 12.01
CA LEU A 5 -5.97 0.08 11.39
C LEU A 5 -7.05 -0.45 10.43
N PHE A 6 -6.75 -1.52 9.69
CA PHE A 6 -7.60 -2.06 8.62
C PHE A 6 -8.06 -3.50 8.90
N ASN A 7 -7.60 -4.13 9.98
CA ASN A 7 -7.88 -5.54 10.28
C ASN A 7 -7.43 -6.50 9.16
N VAL A 8 -6.24 -6.28 8.60
CA VAL A 8 -5.67 -7.06 7.50
C VAL A 8 -4.28 -7.60 7.80
N SER A 9 -3.97 -8.78 7.27
CA SER A 9 -2.63 -9.37 7.26
C SER A 9 -2.12 -9.48 5.82
N LEU A 10 -0.92 -8.95 5.56
CA LEU A 10 -0.32 -8.80 4.24
C LEU A 10 1.14 -9.27 4.30
N LYS A 11 1.61 -10.03 3.30
CA LYS A 11 3.03 -10.43 3.19
C LYS A 11 3.92 -9.21 2.95
N ASP A 12 3.55 -8.35 1.99
CA ASP A 12 4.21 -7.08 1.73
C ASP A 12 3.21 -6.04 1.21
N ALA A 13 2.92 -5.01 2.01
CA ALA A 13 1.97 -3.96 1.61
C ALA A 13 2.53 -3.00 0.54
N ASN A 14 3.85 -2.90 0.39
CA ASN A 14 4.50 -2.03 -0.59
C ASN A 14 5.18 -2.83 -1.70
N ALA A 15 4.64 -4.01 -2.03
CA ALA A 15 5.12 -4.80 -3.15
C ALA A 15 5.15 -3.93 -4.42
N PRO A 16 6.28 -3.84 -5.15
CA PRO A 16 6.42 -2.91 -6.26
C PRO A 16 5.70 -3.37 -7.54
N PHE A 17 5.50 -4.67 -7.70
CA PHE A 17 4.86 -5.27 -8.88
C PHE A 17 3.55 -5.95 -8.51
N ARG A 18 2.50 -5.69 -9.31
CA ARG A 18 1.16 -6.26 -9.16
C ARG A 18 0.55 -6.48 -10.54
N LEU A 19 -0.04 -7.65 -10.74
CA LEU A 19 -0.96 -7.90 -11.86
C LEU A 19 -2.39 -7.79 -11.34
N MET A 20 -3.21 -6.94 -11.95
CA MET A 20 -4.57 -6.66 -11.50
C MET A 20 -5.52 -6.60 -12.69
N LYS A 21 -6.75 -7.09 -12.49
CA LYS A 21 -7.83 -6.83 -13.46
C LYS A 21 -8.17 -5.34 -13.46
N ALA A 22 -8.19 -4.73 -14.64
CA ALA A 22 -8.48 -3.30 -14.80
C ALA A 22 -9.82 -2.90 -14.18
N GLU A 23 -10.86 -3.72 -14.40
CA GLU A 23 -12.21 -3.53 -13.85
C GLU A 23 -12.21 -3.44 -12.32
N ARG A 24 -11.40 -4.28 -11.66
CA ARG A 24 -11.28 -4.26 -10.19
C ARG A 24 -10.53 -3.02 -9.74
N LEU A 25 -9.39 -2.71 -10.36
CA LEU A 25 -8.57 -1.55 -9.99
C LEU A 25 -9.35 -0.23 -10.07
N ARG A 26 -10.23 -0.09 -11.08
CA ARG A 26 -11.07 1.10 -11.26
C ARG A 26 -11.97 1.42 -10.07
N LEU A 27 -12.35 0.42 -9.26
CA LEU A 27 -13.16 0.62 -8.05
C LEU A 27 -12.38 1.22 -6.88
N TYR A 28 -11.05 1.02 -6.85
CA TYR A 28 -10.19 1.44 -5.73
C TYR A 28 -9.44 2.73 -6.00
N LEU A 29 -9.07 3.01 -7.26
CA LEU A 29 -8.32 4.22 -7.62
C LEU A 29 -8.97 5.53 -7.10
N PRO A 30 -10.30 5.73 -7.25
CA PRO A 30 -10.94 6.96 -6.75
C PRO A 30 -10.90 7.13 -5.23
N LEU A 31 -10.59 6.08 -4.48
CA LEU A 31 -10.52 6.10 -3.01
C LEU A 31 -9.15 6.56 -2.50
N ILE A 32 -8.15 6.65 -3.38
CA ILE A 32 -6.78 7.04 -3.03
C ILE A 32 -6.65 8.56 -3.22
N PRO A 33 -6.38 9.33 -2.15
CA PRO A 33 -6.16 10.77 -2.30
C PRO A 33 -4.89 11.06 -3.12
N ASP A 34 -4.93 12.09 -3.97
CA ASP A 34 -3.81 12.49 -4.83
C ASP A 34 -2.51 12.76 -4.06
N ASN A 35 -2.62 13.19 -2.80
CA ASN A 35 -1.50 13.54 -1.92
C ASN A 35 -1.14 12.44 -0.91
N PHE A 36 -1.59 11.20 -1.15
CA PHE A 36 -1.27 10.07 -0.29
C PHE A 36 0.18 9.61 -0.45
N PHE A 37 0.89 9.44 0.66
CA PHE A 37 2.35 9.26 0.63
C PHE A 37 2.82 7.93 0.01
N ILE A 38 2.14 6.81 0.29
CA ILE A 38 2.49 5.49 -0.27
C ILE A 38 1.24 4.77 -0.77
N PRO A 39 0.70 5.12 -1.95
CA PRO A 39 -0.59 4.64 -2.43
C PRO A 39 -0.66 3.11 -2.52
N ASN A 40 0.47 2.45 -2.82
CA ASN A 40 0.59 0.98 -2.83
C ASN A 40 0.17 0.31 -1.52
N VAL A 41 0.54 0.92 -0.39
CA VAL A 41 0.23 0.42 0.95
C VAL A 41 -1.26 0.51 1.22
N LEU A 42 -1.88 1.66 0.89
CA LEU A 42 -3.31 1.85 1.04
C LEU A 42 -4.10 0.91 0.12
N LEU A 43 -3.70 0.79 -1.15
CA LEU A 43 -4.33 -0.11 -2.10
C LEU A 43 -4.29 -1.56 -1.62
N SER A 44 -3.14 -2.05 -1.17
CA SER A 44 -2.99 -3.42 -0.67
C SER A 44 -3.85 -3.67 0.57
N ALA A 45 -3.93 -2.69 1.47
CA ALA A 45 -4.81 -2.75 2.64
C ALA A 45 -6.29 -2.82 2.25
N MET A 46 -6.74 -1.97 1.31
CA MET A 46 -8.12 -1.98 0.83
C MET A 46 -8.48 -3.29 0.13
N LEU A 47 -7.66 -3.78 -0.81
CA LEU A 47 -7.92 -5.03 -1.52
C LEU A 47 -8.07 -6.22 -0.55
N THR A 48 -7.19 -6.30 0.45
CA THR A 48 -7.22 -7.39 1.44
C THR A 48 -8.44 -7.29 2.33
N ARG A 49 -8.78 -6.09 2.78
CA ARG A 49 -9.93 -5.86 3.67
C ARG A 49 -11.26 -6.17 2.97
N GLU A 50 -11.37 -5.86 1.69
CA GLU A 50 -12.55 -6.15 0.88
C GLU A 50 -12.64 -7.62 0.41
N GLY A 51 -11.69 -8.48 0.82
CA GLY A 51 -11.70 -9.91 0.49
C GLY A 51 -11.41 -10.22 -0.97
N GLU A 52 -10.68 -9.36 -1.68
CA GLU A 52 -10.27 -9.64 -3.06
C GLU A 52 -9.38 -10.88 -3.12
N LYS A 53 -9.48 -11.63 -4.23
CA LYS A 53 -8.63 -12.81 -4.47
C LYS A 53 -7.21 -12.36 -4.78
N ILE A 54 -6.28 -12.57 -3.84
CA ILE A 54 -4.87 -12.20 -3.96
C ILE A 54 -4.00 -13.45 -3.97
N LEU A 55 -3.11 -13.56 -4.96
CA LEU A 55 -2.07 -14.57 -5.03
C LEU A 55 -0.71 -13.90 -4.81
N TRP A 56 0.06 -14.40 -3.84
CA TRP A 56 1.44 -13.97 -3.60
C TRP A 56 2.40 -14.90 -4.33
N GLN A 57 2.90 -14.45 -5.48
CA GLN A 57 3.93 -15.15 -6.22
C GLN A 57 5.30 -14.62 -5.82
N GLU A 58 6.18 -15.51 -5.36
CA GLU A 58 7.58 -15.17 -5.14
C GLU A 58 8.32 -15.06 -6.47
N ILE A 59 9.09 -13.99 -6.62
CA ILE A 59 9.89 -13.70 -7.82
C ILE A 59 11.30 -13.38 -7.33
N SER A 60 12.28 -14.08 -7.87
CA SER A 60 13.69 -13.81 -7.61
C SER A 60 14.12 -12.59 -8.43
N PHE A 61 14.70 -11.59 -7.76
CA PHE A 61 15.27 -10.42 -8.41
C PHE A 61 16.79 -10.44 -8.28
N ASN A 62 17.48 -9.95 -9.32
CA ASN A 62 18.89 -9.66 -9.18
C ASN A 62 19.08 -8.49 -8.19
N PRO A 63 20.12 -8.51 -7.34
CA PRO A 63 20.45 -7.39 -6.47
C PRO A 63 20.53 -6.09 -7.27
N ARG A 64 19.99 -4.99 -6.74
CA ARG A 64 20.11 -3.70 -7.41
C ARG A 64 21.58 -3.26 -7.38
N ASN A 65 22.19 -3.09 -8.55
CA ASN A 65 23.57 -2.61 -8.68
C ASN A 65 23.68 -1.08 -8.83
N ALA A 66 22.56 -0.35 -8.81
CA ALA A 66 22.52 1.09 -9.00
C ALA A 66 21.55 1.78 -8.02
N GLY A 67 21.94 2.98 -7.55
CA GLY A 67 21.17 3.87 -6.68
C GLY A 67 21.62 3.85 -5.21
N GLN A 68 22.31 4.90 -4.76
CA GLN A 68 22.54 5.13 -3.32
C GLN A 68 21.33 5.86 -2.74
N SER A 69 20.82 5.40 -1.59
CA SER A 69 19.73 6.08 -0.87
C SER A 69 20.21 7.46 -0.41
N SER A 70 19.71 8.53 -1.06
CA SER A 70 20.12 9.91 -0.80
C SER A 70 19.36 10.57 0.38
N ILE A 71 18.50 9.80 1.08
CA ILE A 71 17.61 10.33 2.12
C ILE A 71 18.21 10.06 3.50
N ALA A 72 18.41 11.11 4.29
CA ALA A 72 18.85 11.00 5.68
C ALA A 72 17.85 10.20 6.53
N LEU A 73 18.34 9.30 7.38
CA LEU A 73 17.51 8.38 8.20
C LEU A 73 16.44 9.12 9.03
N PHE A 74 16.75 10.31 9.55
CA PHE A 74 15.83 11.16 10.31
C PHE A 74 14.57 11.55 9.52
N ARG A 75 14.69 11.75 8.20
CA ARG A 75 13.54 12.08 7.34
C ARG A 75 12.55 10.92 7.23
N PHE A 76 12.99 9.67 7.40
CA PHE A 76 12.09 8.52 7.37
C PHE A 76 11.11 8.49 8.56
N GLY A 77 11.52 8.98 9.74
CA GLY A 77 10.65 9.05 10.91
C GLY A 77 9.43 9.94 10.67
N GLY A 78 9.65 11.15 10.18
CA GLY A 78 8.58 12.10 9.84
C GLY A 78 7.64 11.57 8.75
N LEU A 79 8.19 10.91 7.75
CA LEU A 79 7.41 10.26 6.67
C LEU A 79 6.58 9.08 7.18
N GLY A 80 7.11 8.29 8.12
CA GLY A 80 6.40 7.20 8.78
C GLY A 80 5.20 7.70 9.60
N ILE A 81 5.39 8.76 10.40
CA ILE A 81 4.30 9.40 11.17
C ILE A 81 3.23 9.95 10.22
N LYS A 82 3.64 10.64 9.15
CA LYS A 82 2.72 11.14 8.12
C LYS A 82 1.87 10.01 7.53
N LEU A 83 2.49 8.88 7.21
CA LEU A 83 1.79 7.71 6.67
C LEU A 83 0.77 7.15 7.68
N ILE A 84 1.14 6.99 8.94
CA ILE A 84 0.24 6.50 10.01
C ILE A 84 -1.00 7.40 10.11
N ILE A 85 -0.82 8.72 10.14
CA ILE A 85 -1.92 9.68 10.24
C ILE A 85 -2.84 9.60 9.02
N GLN A 86 -2.28 9.55 7.80
CA GLN A 86 -3.07 9.42 6.57
C GLN A 86 -3.86 8.11 6.56
N LEU A 87 -3.24 6.99 6.93
CA LEU A 87 -3.90 5.68 7.03
C LEU A 87 -5.02 5.67 8.07
N TYR A 88 -4.80 6.27 9.24
CA TYR A 88 -5.81 6.36 10.29
C TYR A 88 -7.06 7.12 9.83
N LYS A 89 -6.89 8.23 9.09
CA LYS A 89 -8.01 9.02 8.53
C LYS A 89 -8.82 8.23 7.51
N LEU A 90 -8.17 7.32 6.78
CA LEU A 90 -8.75 6.57 5.69
C LEU A 90 -9.25 5.17 6.09
N ARG A 91 -9.14 4.80 7.38
CA ARG A 91 -9.47 3.45 7.87
C ARG A 91 -10.91 3.01 7.61
N HIS A 92 -11.83 3.96 7.51
CA HIS A 92 -13.27 3.73 7.33
C HIS A 92 -13.76 3.80 5.89
N LEU A 93 -12.87 4.13 4.93
CA LEU A 93 -13.23 4.11 3.50
C LEU A 93 -13.79 2.74 3.15
N LYS A 94 -14.85 2.66 2.36
CA LYS A 94 -15.36 1.43 1.76
C LYS A 94 -15.51 1.65 0.26
N ARG A 95 -15.36 0.61 -0.55
CA ARG A 95 -15.66 0.71 -1.98
C ARG A 95 -17.16 0.90 -2.19
N SER A 96 -17.56 1.71 -3.17
CA SER A 96 -18.94 1.67 -3.67
C SER A 96 -19.20 0.30 -4.30
N THR A 97 -20.39 -0.23 -4.03
CA THR A 97 -20.83 -1.56 -4.49
C THR A 97 -21.06 -1.54 -5.99
#